data_AF-A0A8I1KH68-F1
#
_entry.id   AF-A0A8I1KH68-F1
#
_cell.length_a   1.000
_cell.length_b   1.000
_cell.length_c   1.000
_cell.angle_alpha   90.00
_cell.angle_beta   90.00
_cell.angle_gamma   90.00
#
_symmetry.space_group_name_H-M   'P 1'
#
loop_
_entity.id
_entity.type
_entity.pdbx_description
1 polymer ?
#
loop_
_entity_poly.entity_id
_entity_poly.type
_entity_poly.pdbx_seq_one_letter_code
_entity_poly.pdbx_strand_id
1 'polypeptide(L)'
;MSQLDTFQRIRELPREQQIVMALYLCERMVPNYDFFHQLTGFGDSKPLHGTLNACWDWVANPKKTKVNFARWQEKVDEQTPSEYGHDMLGVYPAMDACTALSTLLQGLLDDNASNFLDVAKISQASVAKFIELNDAEEVGTEQLKEHVQNHELMEYEVAIQQAMLNFLEQQPAVNKALVSQLKMMLKDEGVSNLGLALDAEE
;
A
#
# COMPACT_ATOMS: atom_id res chain seq x y z
N MET A 1 22.41 -2.53 3.18
CA MET A 1 22.36 -2.83 1.73
C MET A 1 20.99 -3.35 1.26
N SER A 2 19.94 -3.37 2.09
CA SER A 2 18.66 -4.07 1.81
C SER A 2 17.61 -3.27 1.02
N GLN A 3 17.39 -1.99 1.33
CA GLN A 3 16.30 -1.20 0.70
C GLN A 3 16.59 -0.79 -0.76
N LEU A 4 17.82 -0.33 -1.06
CA LEU A 4 18.21 0.06 -2.42
C LEU A 4 18.11 -1.11 -3.40
N ASP A 5 18.48 -2.31 -2.96
CA ASP A 5 18.33 -3.54 -3.73
C ASP A 5 16.86 -3.86 -4.00
N THR A 6 16.00 -3.70 -2.99
CA THR A 6 14.55 -3.94 -3.11
C THR A 6 13.92 -3.06 -4.20
N PHE A 7 14.16 -1.75 -4.17
CA PHE A 7 13.61 -0.82 -5.16
C PHE A 7 14.17 -1.01 -6.56
N GLN A 8 15.44 -1.39 -6.68
CA GLN A 8 16.02 -1.73 -7.97
C GLN A 8 15.33 -2.95 -8.58
N ARG A 9 15.18 -4.02 -7.81
CA ARG A 9 14.56 -5.26 -8.28
C ARG A 9 13.08 -5.07 -8.63
N ILE A 10 12.32 -4.29 -7.86
CA ILE A 10 10.94 -3.92 -8.23
C ILE A 10 10.91 -3.22 -9.59
N ARG A 11 11.85 -2.31 -9.87
CA ARG A 11 11.94 -1.62 -11.18
C ARG A 11 12.24 -2.59 -12.33
N GLU A 12 12.97 -3.67 -12.06
CA GLU A 12 13.37 -4.67 -13.06
C GLU A 12 12.29 -5.72 -13.33
N LEU A 13 11.25 -5.82 -12.48
CA LEU A 13 10.11 -6.70 -12.71
C LEU A 13 9.40 -6.35 -14.04
N PRO A 14 8.90 -7.35 -14.78
CA PRO A 14 7.85 -7.16 -15.78
C PRO A 14 6.72 -6.25 -15.29
N ARG A 15 6.21 -5.39 -16.18
CA ARG A 15 5.20 -4.37 -15.87
C ARG A 15 3.99 -4.94 -15.12
N GLU A 16 3.47 -6.07 -15.55
CA GLU A 16 2.31 -6.71 -14.93
C GLU A 16 2.60 -7.12 -13.48
N GLN A 17 3.82 -7.57 -13.19
CA GLN A 17 4.26 -7.92 -11.84
C GLN A 17 4.49 -6.66 -10.99
N GLN A 18 4.96 -5.55 -11.57
CA GLN A 18 5.03 -4.27 -10.87
C GLN A 18 3.64 -3.78 -10.43
N ILE A 19 2.63 -3.91 -11.30
CA ILE A 19 1.24 -3.56 -10.97
C ILE A 19 0.73 -4.44 -9.83
N VAL A 20 0.99 -5.75 -9.89
CA VAL A 20 0.58 -6.68 -8.83
C VAL A 20 1.27 -6.36 -7.50
N MET A 21 2.58 -6.04 -7.53
CA MET A 21 3.32 -5.61 -6.35
C MET A 21 2.70 -4.35 -5.74
N ALA A 22 2.44 -3.33 -6.55
CA ALA A 22 1.80 -2.09 -6.09
C ALA A 22 0.39 -2.35 -5.52
N LEU A 23 -0.42 -3.19 -6.18
CA LEU A 23 -1.73 -3.57 -5.68
C LEU A 23 -1.68 -4.29 -4.33
N TYR A 24 -0.75 -5.23 -4.16
CA TYR A 24 -0.53 -5.92 -2.89
C TYR A 24 -0.20 -4.95 -1.76
N LEU A 25 0.65 -3.95 -2.02
CA LEU A 25 1.00 -2.95 -1.01
C LEU A 25 -0.17 -2.00 -0.69
N CYS A 26 -0.96 -1.61 -1.69
CA CYS A 26 -2.18 -0.85 -1.44
C CYS A 26 -3.17 -1.62 -0.55
N GLU A 27 -3.38 -2.91 -0.80
CA GLU A 27 -4.23 -3.77 0.05
C GLU A 27 -3.74 -3.80 1.51
N ARG A 28 -2.41 -3.80 1.72
CA ARG A 28 -1.82 -3.72 3.08
C ARG A 28 -1.92 -2.35 3.72
N MET A 29 -2.09 -1.27 2.96
CA MET A 29 -2.20 0.09 3.50
C MET A 29 -3.65 0.50 3.79
N VAL A 30 -4.64 0.02 3.03
CA VAL A 30 -6.05 0.40 3.21
C VAL A 30 -6.62 0.12 4.62
N PRO A 31 -6.23 -0.93 5.35
CA PRO A 31 -6.70 -1.12 6.72
C PRO A 31 -6.33 0.04 7.67
N ASN A 32 -5.27 0.81 7.38
CA ASN A 32 -4.95 2.02 8.13
C ASN A 32 -6.04 3.09 7.95
N TYR A 33 -6.59 3.22 6.74
CA TYR A 33 -7.72 4.09 6.47
C TYR A 33 -8.98 3.60 7.17
N ASP A 34 -9.26 2.30 7.11
CA ASP A 34 -10.43 1.70 7.77
C ASP A 34 -10.43 2.01 9.27
N PHE A 35 -9.28 1.84 9.94
CA PHE A 35 -9.12 2.17 11.35
C PHE A 35 -9.32 3.66 11.62
N PHE A 36 -8.74 4.53 10.79
CA PHE A 36 -8.95 5.98 10.88
C PHE A 36 -10.43 6.38 10.70
N HIS A 37 -11.10 5.80 9.71
CA HIS A 37 -12.54 5.97 9.47
C HIS A 37 -13.36 5.53 10.68
N GLN A 38 -13.08 4.36 11.24
CA GLN A 38 -13.76 3.83 12.41
C GLN A 38 -13.63 4.75 13.65
N LEU A 39 -12.45 5.33 13.86
CA LEU A 39 -12.20 6.21 15.00
C LEU A 39 -12.78 7.62 14.84
N THR A 40 -12.80 8.16 13.61
CA THR A 40 -13.16 9.56 13.36
C THR A 40 -14.54 9.76 12.76
N GLY A 41 -15.09 8.73 12.12
CA GLY A 41 -16.26 8.83 11.25
C GLY A 41 -15.99 9.62 9.96
N PHE A 42 -14.74 9.94 9.63
CA PHE A 42 -14.39 10.68 8.41
C PHE A 42 -14.49 9.79 7.18
N GLY A 43 -15.07 10.31 6.10
CA GLY A 43 -15.11 9.64 4.80
C GLY A 43 -15.89 8.32 4.81
N ASP A 44 -15.62 7.49 3.82
CA ASP A 44 -16.12 6.13 3.62
C ASP A 44 -14.98 5.31 3.02
N SER A 45 -14.69 4.13 3.57
CA SER A 45 -13.63 3.27 3.03
C SER A 45 -14.08 2.41 1.85
N LYS A 46 -15.40 2.27 1.60
CA LYS A 46 -15.94 1.47 0.48
C LYS A 46 -15.40 1.88 -0.88
N PRO A 47 -15.20 3.17 -1.22
CA PRO A 47 -14.60 3.56 -2.48
C PRO A 47 -13.16 3.08 -2.64
N LEU A 48 -12.35 3.04 -1.57
CA LEU A 48 -10.97 2.55 -1.61
C LEU A 48 -10.93 1.04 -1.88
N HIS A 49 -11.73 0.27 -1.13
CA HIS A 49 -11.93 -1.17 -1.36
C HIS A 49 -12.50 -1.46 -2.76
N GLY A 50 -13.42 -0.62 -3.23
CA GLY A 50 -13.97 -0.70 -4.59
C GLY A 50 -12.91 -0.49 -5.67
N THR A 51 -12.01 0.48 -5.48
CA THR A 51 -10.86 0.74 -6.36
C THR A 51 -9.94 -0.49 -6.44
N LEU A 52 -9.57 -1.06 -5.29
CA LEU A 52 -8.74 -2.26 -5.21
C LEU A 52 -9.38 -3.44 -5.96
N ASN A 53 -10.66 -3.70 -5.69
CA ASN A 53 -11.41 -4.76 -6.36
C ASN A 53 -11.43 -4.58 -7.88
N ALA A 54 -11.71 -3.36 -8.36
CA ALA A 54 -11.72 -3.07 -9.79
C ALA A 54 -10.34 -3.30 -10.44
N CYS A 55 -9.27 -2.89 -9.77
CA CYS A 55 -7.91 -3.08 -10.27
C CYS A 55 -7.51 -4.57 -10.30
N TRP A 56 -7.83 -5.34 -9.25
CA TRP A 56 -7.61 -6.79 -9.25
C TRP A 56 -8.38 -7.51 -10.35
N ASP A 57 -9.65 -7.16 -10.55
CA ASP A 57 -10.48 -7.76 -11.61
C ASP A 57 -9.95 -7.43 -13.01
N TRP A 58 -9.38 -6.23 -13.16
CA TRP A 58 -8.69 -5.83 -14.38
C TRP A 58 -7.40 -6.62 -14.60
N VAL A 59 -6.53 -6.73 -13.59
CA VAL A 59 -5.29 -7.51 -13.66
C VAL A 59 -5.56 -8.99 -13.95
N ALA A 60 -6.62 -9.56 -13.36
CA ALA A 60 -6.98 -10.95 -13.59
C ALA A 60 -7.46 -11.23 -15.03
N ASN A 61 -8.12 -10.26 -15.68
CA ASN A 61 -8.72 -10.43 -17.01
C ASN A 61 -8.67 -9.13 -17.85
N PRO A 62 -7.49 -8.60 -18.22
CA PRO A 62 -7.37 -7.25 -18.80
C PRO A 62 -8.05 -7.11 -20.17
N LYS A 63 -8.28 -8.22 -20.88
CA LYS A 63 -9.00 -8.25 -22.17
C LYS A 63 -10.52 -8.23 -22.03
N LYS A 64 -11.06 -8.59 -20.87
CA LYS A 64 -12.51 -8.75 -20.63
C LYS A 64 -13.06 -7.70 -19.66
N THR A 65 -12.25 -7.25 -18.71
CA THR A 65 -12.63 -6.26 -17.72
C THR A 65 -12.27 -4.88 -18.22
N LYS A 66 -13.28 -4.01 -18.38
CA LYS A 66 -13.07 -2.58 -18.66
C LYS A 66 -13.25 -1.80 -17.36
N VAL A 67 -12.24 -1.03 -16.98
CA VAL A 67 -12.27 -0.17 -15.78
C VAL A 67 -12.05 1.27 -16.20
N ASN A 68 -12.87 2.17 -15.66
CA ASN A 68 -12.63 3.60 -15.78
C ASN A 68 -11.80 4.05 -14.57
N PHE A 69 -10.48 4.00 -14.70
CA PHE A 69 -9.55 4.36 -13.61
C PHE A 69 -9.68 5.84 -13.19
N ALA A 70 -9.99 6.75 -14.12
CA ALA A 70 -10.20 8.16 -13.80
C ALA A 70 -11.39 8.38 -12.85
N ARG A 71 -12.47 7.62 -13.03
CA ARG A 71 -13.62 7.67 -12.10
C ARG A 71 -13.28 7.11 -10.72
N TRP A 72 -12.39 6.11 -10.65
CA TRP A 72 -11.91 5.61 -9.36
C TRP A 72 -10.95 6.59 -8.70
N GLN A 73 -10.15 7.33 -9.48
CA GLN A 73 -9.29 8.41 -9.00
C GLN A 73 -10.13 9.48 -8.29
N GLU A 74 -11.16 10.00 -8.95
CA GLU A 74 -12.08 10.99 -8.37
C GLU A 74 -12.67 10.51 -7.03
N LYS A 75 -13.08 9.24 -6.96
CA LYS A 75 -13.62 8.65 -5.74
C LYS A 75 -12.58 8.54 -4.62
N VAL A 76 -11.34 8.19 -4.92
CA VAL A 76 -10.27 8.14 -3.91
C VAL A 76 -9.97 9.55 -3.40
N ASP A 77 -9.93 10.54 -4.29
CA ASP A 77 -9.69 11.94 -3.94
C ASP A 77 -10.78 12.48 -3.00
N GLU A 78 -12.05 12.16 -3.27
CA GLU A 78 -13.20 12.50 -2.39
C GLU A 78 -13.08 11.93 -0.97
N GLN A 79 -12.40 10.79 -0.82
CA GLN A 79 -12.22 10.13 0.47
C GLN A 79 -10.89 10.47 1.15
N THR A 80 -10.02 11.26 0.51
CA THR A 80 -8.68 11.52 1.04
C THR A 80 -8.75 12.51 2.21
N PRO A 81 -8.31 12.11 3.42
CA PRO A 81 -8.29 13.01 4.57
C PRO A 81 -7.19 14.06 4.44
N SER A 82 -7.24 15.04 5.33
CA SER A 82 -6.22 16.09 5.45
C SER A 82 -5.77 16.20 6.90
N GLU A 83 -4.49 16.50 7.14
CA GLU A 83 -4.02 16.83 8.49
C GLU A 83 -4.79 18.02 9.12
N TYR A 84 -5.38 18.89 8.30
CA TYR A 84 -6.20 20.00 8.76
C TYR A 84 -7.58 19.49 9.21
N GLY A 85 -7.80 19.46 10.52
CA GLY A 85 -9.08 19.05 11.12
C GLY A 85 -9.02 17.69 11.84
N HIS A 86 -7.87 17.03 11.86
CA HIS A 86 -7.66 15.78 12.58
C HIS A 86 -6.44 15.88 13.49
N ASP A 87 -6.68 15.91 14.80
CA ASP A 87 -5.62 15.96 15.82
C ASP A 87 -5.28 14.53 16.29
N MET A 88 -4.93 13.66 15.33
CA MET A 88 -4.54 12.28 15.61
C MET A 88 -3.53 11.78 14.59
N LEU A 89 -2.52 11.05 15.06
CA LEU A 89 -1.45 10.51 14.22
C LEU A 89 -1.96 9.55 13.13
N GLY A 90 -3.09 8.88 13.38
CA GLY A 90 -3.72 7.96 12.42
C GLY A 90 -4.18 8.60 11.10
N VAL A 91 -4.23 9.93 11.01
CA VAL A 91 -4.52 10.63 9.74
C VAL A 91 -3.44 10.38 8.68
N TYR A 92 -2.16 10.31 9.08
CA TYR A 92 -1.07 10.18 8.11
C TYR A 92 -1.06 8.83 7.40
N PRO A 93 -1.18 7.68 8.09
CA PRO A 93 -1.32 6.39 7.41
C PRO A 93 -2.55 6.29 6.50
N ALA A 94 -3.66 6.95 6.87
CA ALA A 94 -4.86 7.01 6.04
C ALA A 94 -4.63 7.85 4.77
N MET A 95 -3.94 9.00 4.89
CA MET A 95 -3.50 9.81 3.75
C MET A 95 -2.55 9.03 2.84
N ASP A 96 -1.61 8.29 3.40
CA ASP A 96 -0.64 7.49 2.64
C ASP A 96 -1.33 6.35 1.87
N ALA A 97 -2.34 5.71 2.46
CA ALA A 97 -3.16 4.70 1.79
C ALA A 97 -3.90 5.27 0.56
N CYS A 98 -4.53 6.44 0.71
CA CYS A 98 -5.14 7.14 -0.42
C CYS A 98 -4.10 7.55 -1.47
N THR A 99 -2.96 8.09 -1.03
CA THR A 99 -1.87 8.53 -1.91
C THR A 99 -1.31 7.36 -2.72
N ALA A 100 -1.14 6.19 -2.10
CA ALA A 100 -0.70 4.98 -2.78
C ALA A 100 -1.70 4.51 -3.84
N LEU A 101 -3.00 4.50 -3.52
CA LEU A 101 -4.06 4.15 -4.49
C LEU A 101 -4.09 5.13 -5.66
N SER A 102 -4.02 6.44 -5.39
CA SER A 102 -3.95 7.47 -6.42
C SER A 102 -2.70 7.32 -7.29
N THR A 103 -1.55 7.02 -6.69
CA THR A 103 -0.29 6.78 -7.41
C THR A 103 -0.41 5.57 -8.34
N LEU A 104 -0.97 4.47 -7.85
CA LEU A 104 -1.25 3.27 -8.64
C LEU A 104 -2.17 3.57 -9.83
N LEU A 105 -3.30 4.25 -9.58
CA LEU A 105 -4.28 4.61 -10.61
C LEU A 105 -3.67 5.52 -11.68
N GLN A 106 -2.86 6.51 -11.28
CA GLN A 106 -2.14 7.36 -12.20
C GLN A 106 -1.15 6.55 -13.06
N GLY A 107 -0.46 5.58 -12.47
CA GLY A 107 0.43 4.66 -13.21
C GLY A 107 -0.32 3.83 -14.25
N LEU A 108 -1.54 3.41 -13.95
CA LEU A 108 -2.42 2.68 -14.87
C LEU A 108 -2.99 3.58 -15.99
N LEU A 109 -3.27 4.85 -15.68
CA LEU A 109 -3.80 5.84 -16.64
C LEU A 109 -2.75 6.31 -17.63
N ASP A 110 -1.56 6.65 -17.14
CA ASP A 110 -0.48 7.23 -17.94
C ASP A 110 0.46 6.18 -18.54
N ASP A 111 0.25 4.91 -18.21
CA ASP A 111 1.17 3.82 -18.53
C ASP A 111 2.59 4.05 -17.99
N ASN A 112 2.68 4.60 -16.77
CA ASN A 112 3.96 4.96 -16.15
C ASN A 112 4.37 3.97 -15.05
N ALA A 113 5.36 3.13 -15.38
CA ALA A 113 5.93 2.15 -14.47
C ALA A 113 6.57 2.74 -13.20
N SER A 114 7.06 3.98 -13.24
CA SER A 114 7.69 4.59 -12.05
C SER A 114 6.71 4.71 -10.88
N ASN A 115 5.43 4.92 -11.18
CA ASN A 115 4.40 5.06 -10.17
C ASN A 115 4.21 3.76 -9.35
N PHE A 116 4.35 2.58 -9.97
CA PHE A 116 4.23 1.32 -9.24
C PHE A 116 5.38 1.13 -8.25
N LEU A 117 6.58 1.59 -8.59
CA LEU A 117 7.70 1.64 -7.66
C LEU A 117 7.47 2.68 -6.55
N ASP A 118 6.87 3.82 -6.87
CA ASP A 118 6.59 4.86 -5.89
C ASP A 118 5.57 4.40 -4.85
N VAL A 119 4.61 3.51 -5.19
CA VAL A 119 3.75 2.84 -4.20
C VAL A 119 4.57 2.07 -3.16
N ALA A 120 5.63 1.37 -3.56
CA ALA A 120 6.50 0.66 -2.62
C ALA A 120 7.29 1.58 -1.69
N LYS A 121 7.69 2.74 -2.21
CA LYS A 121 8.32 3.80 -1.40
C LYS A 121 7.33 4.44 -0.43
N ILE A 122 6.09 4.69 -0.87
CA ILE A 122 5.03 5.22 -0.01
C ILE A 122 4.78 4.27 1.16
N SER A 123 4.71 2.95 0.91
CA SER A 123 4.52 1.96 1.98
C SER A 123 5.64 2.01 3.03
N GLN A 124 6.92 2.05 2.62
CA GLN A 124 8.04 2.21 3.56
C GLN A 124 8.05 3.59 4.24
N ALA A 125 7.76 4.65 3.50
CA ALA A 125 7.73 6.01 4.04
C ALA A 125 6.63 6.19 5.10
N SER A 126 5.48 5.52 4.91
CA SER A 126 4.38 5.52 5.88
C SER A 126 4.82 4.89 7.20
N VAL A 127 5.50 3.74 7.14
CA VAL A 127 6.09 3.07 8.31
C VAL A 127 7.15 3.96 8.98
N ALA A 128 8.06 4.55 8.20
CA ALA A 128 9.09 5.45 8.71
C ALA A 128 8.46 6.62 9.47
N LYS A 129 7.51 7.30 8.85
CA LYS A 129 6.83 8.46 9.43
C LYS A 129 6.05 8.10 10.69
N PHE A 130 5.42 6.92 10.73
CA PHE A 130 4.74 6.45 11.93
C PHE A 130 5.70 6.26 13.12
N ILE A 131 6.85 5.61 12.89
CA ILE A 131 7.90 5.44 13.91
C ILE A 131 8.45 6.81 14.33
N GLU A 132 8.74 7.68 13.36
CA GLU A 132 9.25 9.04 13.63
C GLU A 132 8.30 9.83 14.53
N LEU A 133 6.98 9.77 14.27
CA LEU A 133 6.00 10.52 15.04
C LEU A 133 5.75 9.94 16.43
N ASN A 134 5.80 8.61 16.58
CA ASN A 134 5.59 7.97 17.88
C ASN A 134 6.80 8.10 18.80
N ASP A 135 8.02 7.99 18.25
CA ASP A 135 9.22 7.80 19.07
C ASP A 135 10.10 9.07 19.12
N ALA A 136 9.72 10.15 18.43
CA ALA A 136 10.49 11.40 18.36
C ALA A 136 10.82 12.00 19.73
N GLU A 137 9.90 11.92 20.69
CA GLU A 137 10.10 12.47 22.04
C GLU A 137 11.14 11.69 22.84
N GLU A 138 11.30 10.38 22.57
CA GLU A 138 12.17 9.49 23.33
C GLU A 138 13.59 9.40 22.75
N VAL A 139 13.70 9.36 21.42
CA VAL A 139 14.95 9.06 20.70
C VAL A 139 15.77 10.31 20.37
N GLY A 140 15.11 11.47 20.25
CA GLY A 140 15.73 12.72 19.83
C GLY A 140 16.09 12.77 18.34
N THR A 141 16.03 13.97 17.74
CA THR A 141 16.08 14.16 16.27
C THR A 141 17.35 13.62 15.60
N GLU A 142 18.50 13.66 16.27
CA GLU A 142 19.78 13.22 15.69
C GLU A 142 19.87 11.70 15.49
N GLN A 143 19.19 10.93 16.35
CA GLN A 143 19.22 9.46 16.34
C GLN A 143 18.00 8.85 15.63
N LEU A 144 16.97 9.67 15.37
CA LEU A 144 15.69 9.21 14.84
C LEU A 144 15.83 8.44 13.51
N LYS A 145 16.71 8.88 12.63
CA LYS A 145 16.94 8.19 11.34
C LYS A 145 17.54 6.79 11.53
N GLU A 146 18.50 6.63 12.43
CA GLU A 146 19.11 5.34 12.73
C GLU A 146 18.12 4.44 13.45
N HIS A 147 17.33 5.00 14.37
CA HIS A 147 16.25 4.32 15.06
C HIS A 147 15.23 3.72 14.09
N VAL A 148 14.70 4.53 13.17
CA VAL A 148 13.77 4.06 12.13
C VAL A 148 14.37 2.92 11.30
N GLN A 149 15.65 3.02 10.93
CA GLN A 149 16.31 1.99 10.12
C GLN A 149 16.46 0.64 10.83
N ASN A 150 16.57 0.65 12.16
CA ASN A 150 16.75 -0.54 12.99
C ASN A 150 15.45 -0.96 13.71
N HIS A 151 14.34 -0.26 13.45
CA HIS A 151 13.06 -0.53 14.10
C HIS A 151 12.41 -1.79 13.52
N GLU A 152 11.88 -2.66 14.38
CA GLU A 152 11.31 -3.96 13.99
C GLU A 152 10.21 -3.83 12.91
N LEU A 153 9.36 -2.80 13.03
CA LEU A 153 8.31 -2.52 12.03
C LEU A 153 8.88 -2.17 10.65
N MET A 154 9.99 -1.43 10.59
CA MET A 154 10.66 -1.10 9.33
C MET A 154 11.34 -2.33 8.73
N GLU A 155 12.02 -3.13 9.56
CA GLU A 155 12.62 -4.40 9.13
C GLU A 155 11.56 -5.34 8.56
N TYR A 156 10.40 -5.44 9.24
CA TYR A 156 9.27 -6.24 8.79
C TYR A 156 8.71 -5.77 7.45
N GLU A 157 8.50 -4.45 7.26
CA GLU A 157 8.00 -3.91 5.99
C GLU A 157 8.97 -4.20 4.83
N VAL A 158 10.27 -4.04 5.05
CA VAL A 158 11.28 -4.39 4.03
C VAL A 158 11.26 -5.89 3.75
N ALA A 159 11.15 -6.73 4.78
CA ALA A 159 11.09 -8.18 4.62
C ALA A 159 9.86 -8.65 3.83
N ILE A 160 8.69 -8.05 4.08
CA ILE A 160 7.46 -8.33 3.32
C ILE A 160 7.62 -7.94 1.85
N GLN A 161 8.15 -6.76 1.56
CA GLN A 161 8.39 -6.34 0.18
C GLN A 161 9.36 -7.28 -0.55
N GLN A 162 10.43 -7.71 0.12
CA GLN A 162 11.38 -8.67 -0.43
C GLN A 162 10.77 -10.06 -0.62
N ALA A 163 9.94 -10.53 0.31
CA ALA A 163 9.25 -11.80 0.21
C ALA A 163 8.27 -11.82 -0.98
N MET A 164 7.47 -10.77 -1.14
CA MET A 164 6.55 -10.63 -2.28
C MET A 164 7.30 -10.54 -3.60
N LEU A 165 8.39 -9.77 -3.64
CA LEU A 165 9.28 -9.68 -4.80
C LEU A 165 9.84 -11.05 -5.19
N ASN A 166 10.41 -11.80 -4.24
CA ASN A 166 10.92 -13.16 -4.47
C ASN A 166 9.81 -14.09 -5.00
N PHE A 167 8.60 -13.96 -4.46
CA PHE A 167 7.44 -14.74 -4.90
C PHE A 167 7.05 -14.40 -6.34
N LEU A 168 6.97 -13.11 -6.70
CA LEU A 168 6.60 -12.64 -8.03
C LEU A 168 7.63 -12.97 -9.10
N GLU A 169 8.93 -12.91 -8.78
CA GLU A 169 10.03 -13.29 -9.69
C GLU A 169 9.95 -14.77 -10.11
N GLN A 170 9.34 -15.62 -9.27
CA GLN A 170 9.13 -17.04 -9.58
C GLN A 170 7.87 -17.30 -10.40
N GLN A 171 7.01 -16.30 -10.60
CA GLN A 171 5.79 -16.46 -11.37
C GLN A 171 6.03 -16.25 -12.86
N PRO A 172 5.64 -17.20 -13.74
CA PRO A 172 5.90 -17.07 -15.17
C PRO A 172 5.08 -15.97 -15.84
N ALA A 173 3.91 -15.64 -15.29
CA ALA A 173 3.03 -14.60 -15.80
C ALA A 173 1.96 -14.23 -14.76
N VAL A 174 1.46 -13.00 -14.84
CA VAL A 174 0.28 -12.58 -14.10
C VAL A 174 -0.98 -13.13 -14.76
N ASN A 175 -1.76 -13.90 -14.00
CA ASN A 175 -2.98 -14.54 -14.46
C ASN A 175 -3.99 -14.67 -13.31
N LYS A 176 -5.21 -15.12 -13.65
CA LYS A 176 -6.30 -15.28 -12.66
C LYS A 176 -5.94 -16.19 -11.48
N ALA A 177 -5.15 -17.25 -11.70
CA ALA A 177 -4.74 -18.15 -10.63
C ALA A 177 -3.79 -17.44 -9.65
N LEU A 178 -2.80 -16.71 -10.15
CA LEU A 178 -1.91 -15.88 -9.34
C LEU A 178 -2.68 -14.83 -8.54
N VAL A 179 -3.60 -14.11 -9.18
CA VAL A 179 -4.43 -13.10 -8.50
C VAL A 179 -5.27 -13.73 -7.38
N SER A 180 -5.83 -14.93 -7.62
CA SER A 180 -6.62 -15.63 -6.60
C SER A 180 -5.76 -16.08 -5.42
N GLN A 181 -4.54 -16.55 -5.69
CA GLN A 181 -3.57 -16.92 -4.66
C GLN A 181 -3.17 -15.71 -3.81
N LEU A 182 -2.88 -14.58 -4.44
CA LEU A 182 -2.50 -13.35 -3.73
C LEU A 182 -3.63 -12.80 -2.86
N LYS A 183 -4.88 -12.83 -3.34
CA LYS A 183 -6.05 -12.46 -2.53
C LYS A 183 -6.22 -13.37 -1.31
N MET A 184 -5.88 -14.65 -1.42
CA MET A 184 -5.89 -15.58 -0.29
C MET A 184 -4.76 -15.25 0.70
N MET A 185 -3.53 -15.00 0.21
CA MET A 185 -2.42 -14.58 1.06
C MET A 185 -2.73 -13.31 1.84
N LEU A 186 -3.26 -12.28 1.19
CA LEU A 186 -3.67 -11.02 1.84
C LEU A 186 -4.71 -11.24 2.94
N LYS A 187 -5.67 -12.14 2.70
CA LYS A 187 -6.69 -12.50 3.69
C LYS A 187 -6.09 -13.24 4.88
N ASP A 188 -5.14 -14.14 4.65
CA ASP A 188 -4.46 -14.91 5.69
C ASP A 188 -3.49 -14.03 6.50
N GLU A 189 -2.86 -13.02 5.86
CA GLU A 189 -2.02 -12.02 6.53
C GLU A 189 -2.84 -11.14 7.49
N GLY A 190 -3.95 -10.57 7.03
CA GLY A 190 -4.94 -9.89 7.87
C GLY A 190 -4.44 -8.64 8.64
N VAL A 191 -3.22 -8.18 8.37
CA VAL A 191 -2.58 -7.05 9.07
C VAL A 191 -2.09 -5.99 8.08
N SER A 192 -2.15 -4.73 8.50
CA SER A 192 -1.63 -3.61 7.72
C SER A 192 -0.10 -3.54 7.73
N ASN A 193 0.47 -2.66 6.91
CA ASN A 193 1.90 -2.34 6.97
C ASN A 193 2.35 -1.73 8.32
N LEU A 194 1.41 -1.23 9.13
CA LEU A 194 1.64 -0.75 10.49
C LEU A 194 1.26 -1.79 11.57
N GLY A 195 0.95 -3.02 11.17
CA GLY A 195 0.55 -4.10 12.09
C GLY A 195 -0.87 -3.98 12.61
N LEU A 196 -1.73 -3.14 12.00
CA LEU A 196 -3.13 -3.02 12.40
C LEU A 196 -3.95 -4.16 11.79
N ALA A 197 -4.60 -4.95 12.65
CA ALA A 197 -5.68 -5.84 12.24
C ALA A 197 -7.02 -5.17 12.61
N LEU A 198 -7.97 -5.15 11.69
CA LEU A 198 -9.36 -4.92 12.06
C LEU A 198 -9.88 -6.25 12.61
N ASP A 199 -10.34 -6.26 13.85
CA ASP A 199 -11.10 -7.40 14.35
C ASP A 199 -12.26 -7.61 13.38
N ALA A 200 -12.32 -8.79 12.76
CA ALA A 200 -13.49 -9.16 11.97
C ALA A 200 -14.66 -9.19 12.96
N GLU A 201 -15.54 -8.18 12.91
CA GLU A 201 -16.82 -8.26 13.58
C GLU A 201 -17.51 -9.57 13.12
N GLU A 202 -17.76 -10.47 14.08
CA GLU A 202 -18.49 -11.73 13.87
C GLU A 202 -19.92 -11.51 13.33
#